data_AF-A0A359EZG0-F1
#
_entry.id   AF-A0A359EZG0-F1
#
_cell.length_a   1.000
_cell.length_b   1.000
_cell.length_c   1.000
_cell.angle_alpha   90.00
_cell.angle_beta   90.00
_cell.angle_gamma   90.00
#
_symmetry.space_group_name_H-M   'P 1'
#
loop_
_entity.id
_entity.type
_entity.pdbx_description
1 polymer ?
#
loop_
_entity_poly.entity_id
_entity_poly.type
_entity_poly.pdbx_seq_one_letter_code
_entity_poly.pdbx_strand_id
1 'polypeptide(L)' 'MRNTPWQGDACSLVEEFRAGRRTPLEELQATYAAIDARALNAHIYLPREQAEAAARAAAVSKPF' A
#
# COMPACT_ATOMS: atom_id res chain seq x y z
N MET A 1 12.32 -4.05 -6.62
CA MET A 1 11.12 -3.27 -6.23
C MET A 1 9.91 -3.97 -6.84
N ARG A 2 8.90 -4.34 -6.06
CA ARG A 2 7.69 -4.99 -6.59
C ARG A 2 6.88 -3.93 -7.32
N ASN A 3 6.77 -4.02 -8.64
CA ASN A 3 6.06 -3.03 -9.46
C ASN A 3 4.53 -3.24 -9.50
N THR A 4 4.06 -4.35 -8.94
CA THR A 4 2.63 -4.69 -8.92
C THR A 4 2.14 -4.67 -7.48
N PRO A 5 1.16 -3.81 -7.15
CA PRO A 5 0.51 -3.83 -5.84
C PRO A 5 -0.21 -5.17 -5.62
N TRP A 6 -0.59 -5.43 -4.38
CA TRP A 6 -1.32 -6.61 -3.96
C TRP A 6 -2.62 -6.77 -4.78
N GLN A 7 -2.83 -7.99 -5.27
CA GLN A 7 -3.99 -8.34 -6.11
C GLN A 7 -4.98 -9.26 -5.40
N GLY A 8 -4.67 -9.72 -4.18
CA GLY A 8 -5.58 -10.50 -3.36
C GLY A 8 -6.54 -9.64 -2.55
N ASP A 9 -7.24 -10.25 -1.59
CA ASP A 9 -8.11 -9.53 -0.67
C ASP A 9 -7.33 -8.81 0.45
N ALA A 10 -8.02 -7.90 1.13
CA ALA A 10 -7.42 -7.07 2.19
C ALA A 10 -7.03 -7.88 3.44
N CYS A 11 -7.77 -8.94 3.80
CA CYS A 11 -7.44 -9.76 4.96
C CYS A 11 -6.14 -10.53 4.72
N SER A 12 -5.99 -11.15 3.55
CA SER A 12 -4.76 -11.83 3.16
C SER A 12 -3.56 -10.88 3.12
N LEU A 13 -3.74 -9.63 2.69
CA LEU A 13 -2.67 -8.62 2.70
C LEU A 13 -2.19 -8.31 4.14
N VAL A 14 -3.13 -8.19 5.08
CA VAL A 14 -2.82 -7.95 6.49
C VAL A 14 -2.05 -9.13 7.09
N GLU A 15 -2.40 -10.36 6.70
CA GLU A 15 -1.64 -11.55 7.11
C GLU A 15 -0.21 -11.53 6.54
N GLU A 16 0.00 -11.09 5.29
CA GLU A 16 1.34 -10.89 4.72
C GLU A 16 2.15 -9.85 5.50
N PHE A 17 1.51 -8.77 5.95
CA PHE A 17 2.13 -7.75 6.78
C PHE A 17 2.50 -8.28 8.17
N ARG A 18 1.62 -9.03 8.81
CA ARG A 18 1.87 -9.68 10.11
C ARG A 18 2.99 -10.71 10.02
N ALA A 19 3.07 -11.43 8.90
CA ALA A 19 4.14 -12.38 8.64
C ALA A 19 5.47 -11.74 8.19
N GLY A 20 5.52 -10.41 8.03
CA GLY A 20 6.74 -9.69 7.61
C GLY A 20 7.19 -9.97 6.18
N ARG A 21 6.34 -10.60 5.34
CA ARG A 21 6.64 -10.88 3.92
C ARG A 21 6.47 -9.64 3.03
N ARG A 22 5.72 -8.66 3.54
CA ARG A 22 5.42 -7.35 2.95
C ARG A 22 5.39 -6.29 4.05
N THR A 23 5.65 -5.05 3.69
CA THR A 23 5.45 -3.91 4.60
C THR A 23 4.38 -2.94 4.04
N PRO A 24 3.64 -2.23 4.90
CA PRO A 24 2.67 -1.22 4.47
C PRO A 24 3.29 -0.13 3.59
N LEU A 25 4.54 0.25 3.87
CA LEU A 25 5.27 1.27 3.10
C LEU A 25 5.56 0.81 1.67
N GLU A 26 6.10 -0.40 1.50
CA GLU A 26 6.37 -0.96 0.18
C GLU A 26 5.09 -1.12 -0.64
N GLU A 27 4.00 -1.51 0.01
CA GLU A 27 2.70 -1.70 -0.64
C GLU A 27 2.10 -0.37 -1.12
N LEU A 28 2.18 0.68 -0.29
CA LEU A 28 1.75 2.01 -0.67
C LEU A 28 2.55 2.54 -1.87
N GLN A 29 3.87 2.35 -1.87
CA GLN A 29 4.74 2.78 -2.97
C GLN A 29 4.42 2.03 -4.26
N ALA A 30 4.19 0.72 -4.20
CA ALA A 30 3.76 -0.07 -5.36
C ALA A 30 2.41 0.40 -5.91
N THR A 31 1.49 0.79 -5.03
CA THR A 31 0.18 1.33 -5.41
C THR A 31 0.31 2.67 -6.14
N TYR A 32 1.10 3.61 -5.59
CA TYR A 32 1.34 4.89 -6.27
C TYR A 32 2.06 4.72 -7.60
N ALA A 33 3.05 3.81 -7.69
CA ALA A 33 3.72 3.51 -8.95
C ALA A 33 2.73 2.96 -10.00
N ALA A 34 1.76 2.14 -9.60
CA ALA A 34 0.73 1.63 -10.51
C ALA A 34 -0.26 2.71 -10.96
N ILE A 35 -0.59 3.67 -10.06
CA ILE A 35 -1.39 4.86 -10.41
C ILE A 35 -0.63 5.72 -11.42
N ASP A 36 0.65 5.99 -11.18
CA ASP A 36 1.49 6.84 -12.04
C ASP A 36 1.71 6.21 -13.43
N ALA A 37 1.73 4.88 -13.52
CA ALA A 37 1.84 4.15 -14.78
C ALA A 37 0.56 4.19 -15.65
N ARG A 38 -0.58 4.62 -15.10
CA ARG A 38 -1.87 4.59 -15.80
C ARG A 38 -2.59 5.94 -15.72
N ALA A 39 -2.87 6.54 -16.88
CA ALA A 39 -3.66 7.76 -16.99
C ALA A 39 -5.18 7.53 -16.83
N LEU A 40 -5.56 6.62 -15.94
CA LEU A 40 -6.97 6.46 -15.57
C LEU A 40 -7.34 7.69 -14.73
N ASN A 41 -8.11 8.60 -15.33
CA ASN A 41 -8.57 9.85 -14.73
C ASN A 41 -9.61 9.62 -13.61
N ALA A 42 -9.23 8.79 -12.62
CA ALA A 42 -10.07 8.32 -11.53
C ALA A 42 -9.65 8.89 -10.16
N HIS A 43 -8.63 9.75 -10.13
CA HIS A 43 -8.14 10.38 -8.91
C HIS A 43 -8.06 11.90 -9.10
N ILE A 44 -8.63 12.65 -8.15
CA ILE A 44 -8.60 14.12 -8.14
C ILE A 44 -7.63 14.68 -7.09
N TYR A 45 -7.15 13.83 -6.18
CA TYR A 45 -6.23 14.19 -5.10
C TYR A 45 -5.43 12.97 -4.63
N LEU A 46 -4.13 13.14 -4.42
CA LEU A 46 -3.22 12.09 -3.94
C LEU A 46 -2.39 12.62 -2.75
N PRO A 47 -2.76 12.30 -1.49
CA PRO A 47 -2.05 12.77 -0.30
C PRO A 47 -0.78 11.95 -0.04
N ARG A 48 0.21 12.05 -0.93
CA ARG A 48 1.39 11.17 -0.93
C ARG A 48 2.16 11.19 0.39
N GLU A 49 2.51 12.38 0.87
CA GLU A 49 3.29 12.52 2.11
C GLU A 49 2.53 12.04 3.34
N GLN A 50 1.24 12.37 3.45
CA GLN A 50 0.42 11.93 4.59
C GLN A 50 0.22 10.42 4.58
N ALA A 51 -0.02 9.83 3.41
CA ALA A 51 -0.13 8.38 3.26
C ALA A 51 1.18 7.68 3.61
N GLU A 52 2.32 8.23 3.19
CA GLU A 52 3.63 7.66 3.52
C GLU A 52 3.92 7.70 5.02
N ALA A 53 3.62 8.83 5.68
CA ALA A 53 3.75 8.96 7.13
C ALA A 53 2.86 7.94 7.87
N ALA A 54 1.60 7.77 7.43
CA ALA A 54 0.69 6.78 8.00
C ALA A 54 1.18 5.34 7.78
N ALA A 55 1.70 5.01 6.59
CA ALA A 55 2.23 3.69 6.27
C ALA A 55 3.47 3.34 7.10
N ARG A 56 4.35 4.32 7.37
CA ARG A 56 5.49 4.14 8.28
C ARG A 56 5.06 3.91 9.73
N ALA A 57 3.98 4.55 10.17
CA ALA A 57 3.44 4.42 11.52
C ALA A 57 2.46 3.24 11.70
N ALA A 58 2.18 2.47 10.63
CA ALA A 58 1.20 1.41 10.65
C ALA A 58 1.64 0.25 11.55
N ALA A 59 0.85 -0.01 12.60
CA ALA A 59 1.07 -1.12 13.52
C ALA A 59 0.33 -2.38 13.02
N VAL A 60 1.05 -3.26 12.35
CA VAL A 60 0.51 -4.49 11.73
C VAL A 60 -0.02 -5.53 12.73
N SER A 61 0.29 -5.36 14.02
CA SER A 61 -0.19 -6.19 15.12
C SER A 61 -1.58 -5.81 15.65
N LYS A 62 -2.14 -4.67 15.24
CA LYS A 62 -3.48 -4.24 15.67
C LYS A 62 -4.59 -5.04 14.96
N PRO A 63 -5.82 -5.07 15.52
CA PRO A 63 -6.97 -5.63 14.84
C PRO A 63 -7.20 -4.91 13.50
N PHE A 64 -7.68 -5.67 12.51
CA PHE A 64 -8.12 -5.14 11.21
C PHE A 64 -9.61 -4.84 11.25
#